data_AF-A0AAN1CW47-F1
#
_entry.id   AF-A0AAN1CW47-F1
#
_cell.length_a   1.000
_cell.length_b   1.000
_cell.length_c   1.000
_cell.angle_alpha   90.00
_cell.angle_beta   90.00
_cell.angle_gamma   90.00
#
_symmetry.space_group_name_H-M   'P 1'
#
loop_
_entity.id
_entity.type
_entity.pdbx_description
1 polymer ?
#
loop_
_entity_poly.entity_id
_entity_poly.type
_entity_poly.pdbx_seq_one_letter_code
_entity_poly.pdbx_strand_id
1 'polypeptide(L)'
;MGLCVNIEKWQMPAAIGMATEAIRAKYNEGAGGGGFGMADIEMGSKLDAGKVLSTLEQIKTIHPHLSDWAFFAYASPLWNSQSLTQRFVEHLLNDWIVECAFTGVALQAKVVKRIEAILPLIAGGFALEQMAGADVQLVAGEGHYKPVASRTALIDTLVDHDCVANQVNSETYKKKRKRYYQSNFDVIQPHIESIRTILLGYDSLCQKLFRIGVEKQNLSNYYANIQYG
;
A
#
# COMPACT_ATOMS: atom_id res chain seq x y z
N MET A 1 -49.83 -8.71 6.35
CA MET A 1 -49.48 -7.53 7.15
C MET A 1 -47.97 -7.55 7.38
N GLY A 2 -47.21 -6.86 6.53
CA GLY A 2 -45.75 -6.81 6.65
C GLY A 2 -45.33 -5.78 7.70
N LEU A 3 -44.62 -6.23 8.74
CA LEU A 3 -44.01 -5.35 9.73
C LEU A 3 -42.83 -4.63 9.08
N CYS A 4 -43.03 -3.37 8.68
CA CYS A 4 -41.93 -2.45 8.43
C CYS A 4 -41.30 -2.10 9.78
N VAL A 5 -40.22 -2.79 10.14
CA VAL A 5 -39.40 -2.43 11.30
C VAL A 5 -38.39 -1.37 10.86
N ASN A 6 -38.45 -0.19 11.45
CA ASN A 6 -37.55 0.91 11.15
C ASN A 6 -36.19 0.68 11.84
N ILE A 7 -35.25 0.09 11.09
CA ILE A 7 -33.91 -0.34 11.55
C ILE A 7 -33.04 0.86 11.98
N GLU A 8 -33.31 2.06 11.49
CA GLU A 8 -32.49 3.26 11.72
C GLU A 8 -32.50 3.76 13.17
N LYS A 9 -33.47 3.32 13.98
CA LYS A 9 -33.59 3.74 15.39
C LYS A 9 -33.04 2.73 16.39
N TRP A 10 -32.51 1.61 15.91
CA TRP A 10 -31.98 0.56 16.79
C TRP A 10 -30.55 0.87 17.18
N GLN A 11 -30.19 0.60 18.43
CA GLN A 11 -28.77 0.63 18.80
C GLN A 11 -28.04 -0.43 17.96
N MET A 12 -26.88 -0.06 17.43
CA MET A 12 -26.09 -0.86 16.48
C MET A 12 -26.03 -2.37 16.82
N PRO A 13 -25.85 -2.79 18.09
CA PRO A 13 -25.81 -4.21 18.45
C PRO A 13 -27.12 -4.96 18.17
N ALA A 14 -28.27 -4.32 18.36
CA ALA A 14 -29.58 -4.92 18.14
C ALA A 14 -29.93 -5.01 16.64
N ALA A 15 -29.51 -4.02 15.85
CA ALA A 15 -29.68 -4.03 14.40
C ALA A 15 -28.87 -5.15 13.75
N ILE A 16 -27.62 -5.35 14.21
CA ILE A 16 -26.77 -6.47 13.77
C ILE A 16 -27.38 -7.80 14.21
N GLY A 17 -27.82 -7.91 15.48
CA GLY A 17 -28.46 -9.11 16.02
C GLY A 17 -29.63 -9.61 15.17
N MET A 18 -30.60 -8.74 14.85
CA MET A 18 -31.73 -9.11 13.98
C MET A 18 -31.32 -9.42 12.54
N ALA A 19 -30.35 -8.69 11.97
CA ALA A 19 -29.85 -8.99 10.63
C ALA A 19 -29.15 -10.35 10.55
N THR A 20 -28.54 -10.80 11.66
CA THR A 20 -27.83 -12.08 11.77
C THR A 20 -28.68 -13.24 12.30
N GLU A 21 -29.92 -13.00 12.74
CA GLU A 21 -30.79 -14.00 13.36
C GLU A 21 -31.13 -15.19 12.43
N ALA A 22 -31.08 -14.97 11.11
CA ALA A 22 -31.25 -16.03 10.11
C ALA A 22 -29.96 -16.83 9.82
N ILE A 23 -28.80 -16.32 10.24
CA ILE A 23 -27.50 -16.99 10.10
C ILE A 23 -27.28 -17.81 11.37
N ARG A 24 -27.93 -18.98 11.46
CA ARG A 24 -27.60 -19.95 12.51
C ARG A 24 -26.16 -20.42 12.29
N ALA A 25 -25.24 -19.90 13.10
CA ALA A 25 -23.92 -20.50 13.28
C ALA A 25 -24.12 -21.95 13.68
N LYS A 26 -23.74 -22.90 12.80
CA LYS A 26 -23.35 -24.22 13.26
C LYS A 26 -22.07 -23.99 14.08
N TYR A 27 -22.24 -23.78 15.37
CA TYR A 27 -21.17 -23.95 16.32
C TYR A 27 -20.65 -25.38 16.12
N ASN A 28 -19.42 -25.52 15.65
CA ASN A 28 -18.69 -26.76 15.89
C ASN A 28 -18.60 -26.90 17.42
N GLU A 29 -19.23 -27.93 17.96
CA GLU A 29 -19.07 -28.36 19.34
C GLU A 29 -17.58 -28.60 19.60
N GLY A 30 -16.90 -27.67 20.26
CA GLY A 30 -15.51 -27.87 20.70
C GLY A 30 -14.62 -26.64 20.79
N ALA A 31 -14.93 -25.52 20.15
CA ALA A 31 -14.08 -24.32 20.21
C ALA A 31 -14.68 -23.24 21.12
N GLY A 32 -14.68 -23.51 22.42
CA GLY A 32 -14.94 -22.50 23.45
C GLY A 32 -13.71 -21.60 23.62
N GLY A 33 -13.76 -20.37 23.12
CA GLY A 33 -12.71 -19.37 23.32
C GLY A 33 -12.95 -18.11 22.51
N GLY A 34 -13.62 -17.13 23.11
CA GLY A 34 -14.03 -15.89 22.45
C GLY A 34 -12.87 -15.00 22.03
N GLY A 35 -13.03 -14.39 20.85
CA GLY A 35 -12.26 -13.25 20.39
C GLY A 35 -12.90 -12.71 19.13
N PHE A 36 -13.29 -11.42 19.15
CA PHE A 36 -13.91 -10.71 18.02
C PHE A 36 -13.15 -10.89 16.69
N GLY A 37 -11.83 -11.12 16.73
CA GLY A 37 -11.02 -11.41 15.55
C GLY A 37 -11.35 -12.73 14.84
N MET A 38 -11.81 -13.78 15.52
CA MET A 38 -12.10 -15.07 14.87
C MET A 38 -13.43 -15.06 14.11
N ALA A 39 -14.44 -14.34 14.59
CA ALA A 39 -15.70 -14.18 13.89
C ALA A 39 -15.52 -13.31 12.62
N ASP A 40 -14.71 -12.26 12.69
CA ASP A 40 -14.37 -11.42 11.53
C ASP A 40 -13.46 -12.15 10.53
N ILE A 41 -12.56 -13.03 11.00
CA ILE A 41 -11.78 -13.93 10.15
C ILE A 41 -12.67 -15.01 9.53
N GLU A 42 -13.71 -15.50 10.22
CA GLU A 42 -14.62 -16.51 9.69
C GLU A 42 -15.66 -15.90 8.71
N MET A 43 -16.16 -14.69 8.98
CA MET A 43 -16.94 -13.89 8.03
C MET A 43 -16.08 -13.48 6.84
N GLY A 44 -14.85 -13.03 7.12
CA GLY A 44 -13.85 -12.68 6.13
C GLY A 44 -13.49 -13.88 5.27
N SER A 45 -13.25 -15.07 5.81
CA SER A 45 -12.84 -16.26 5.05
C SER A 45 -13.96 -16.82 4.17
N LYS A 46 -15.22 -16.50 4.49
CA LYS A 46 -16.40 -16.75 3.64
C LYS A 46 -16.59 -15.70 2.55
N LEU A 47 -15.89 -14.56 2.63
CA LEU A 47 -15.76 -13.55 1.57
C LEU A 47 -14.38 -13.71 0.90
N ASP A 48 -14.22 -13.35 -0.38
CA ASP A 48 -12.87 -13.44 -0.99
C ASP A 48 -11.85 -12.51 -0.27
N ALA A 49 -12.34 -11.51 0.48
CA ALA A 49 -11.53 -10.59 1.26
C ALA A 49 -10.74 -11.23 2.43
N GLY A 50 -11.25 -12.26 3.13
CA GLY A 50 -10.49 -12.88 4.23
C GLY A 50 -9.43 -13.84 3.76
N LYS A 51 -9.58 -14.44 2.57
CA LYS A 51 -8.48 -15.16 1.89
C LYS A 51 -7.35 -14.21 1.53
N VAL A 52 -7.69 -13.00 1.06
CA VAL A 52 -6.72 -11.94 0.78
C VAL A 52 -5.96 -11.58 2.06
N LEU A 53 -6.67 -11.29 3.15
CA LEU A 53 -6.04 -10.85 4.40
C LEU A 53 -5.21 -11.94 5.09
N SER A 54 -5.69 -13.19 5.10
CA SER A 54 -4.93 -14.31 5.64
C SER A 54 -3.67 -14.58 4.82
N THR A 55 -3.72 -14.45 3.49
CA THR A 55 -2.55 -14.56 2.63
C THR A 55 -1.55 -13.43 2.91
N LEU A 56 -2.03 -12.19 3.09
CA LEU A 56 -1.18 -11.06 3.46
C LEU A 56 -0.53 -11.24 4.84
N GLU A 57 -1.25 -11.77 5.83
CA GLU A 57 -0.67 -12.04 7.15
C GLU A 57 0.41 -13.13 7.09
N GLN A 58 0.24 -14.15 6.23
CA GLN A 58 1.30 -15.13 5.96
C GLN A 58 2.52 -14.47 5.30
N ILE A 59 2.31 -13.65 4.27
CA ILE A 59 3.40 -12.90 3.61
C ILE A 59 4.12 -12.02 4.62
N LYS A 60 3.40 -11.30 5.48
CA LYS A 60 3.96 -10.43 6.51
C LYS A 60 4.92 -11.14 7.46
N THR A 61 4.67 -12.41 7.81
CA THR A 61 5.59 -13.17 8.69
C THR A 61 6.95 -13.46 8.06
N ILE A 62 7.02 -13.53 6.73
CA ILE A 62 8.24 -13.90 5.99
C ILE A 62 8.88 -12.66 5.34
N HIS A 63 8.04 -11.79 4.76
CA HIS A 63 8.40 -10.59 4.02
C HIS A 63 7.51 -9.40 4.44
N PRO A 64 7.83 -8.73 5.56
CA PRO A 64 7.05 -7.60 6.07
C PRO A 64 6.88 -6.45 5.07
N HIS A 65 7.94 -6.08 4.36
CA HIS A 65 7.96 -5.00 3.36
C HIS A 65 6.99 -5.25 2.19
N LEU A 66 6.82 -6.50 1.77
CA LEU A 66 5.88 -6.90 0.73
C LEU A 66 4.43 -6.78 1.20
N SER A 67 4.15 -7.20 2.44
CA SER A 67 2.83 -6.99 3.03
C SER A 67 2.52 -5.50 3.17
N ASP A 68 3.49 -4.70 3.58
CA ASP A 68 3.34 -3.24 3.71
C ASP A 68 3.07 -2.57 2.35
N TRP A 69 3.78 -2.99 1.29
CA TRP A 69 3.47 -2.57 -0.08
C TRP A 69 2.04 -2.93 -0.48
N ALA A 70 1.63 -4.17 -0.22
CA ALA A 70 0.31 -4.64 -0.62
C ALA A 70 -0.81 -3.86 0.09
N PHE A 71 -0.64 -3.58 1.39
CA PHE A 71 -1.56 -2.69 2.10
C PHE A 71 -1.53 -1.27 1.54
N PHE A 72 -0.34 -0.71 1.28
CA PHE A 72 -0.24 0.65 0.74
C PHE A 72 -0.88 0.81 -0.65
N ALA A 73 -0.65 -0.15 -1.55
CA ALA A 73 -1.05 -0.06 -2.96
C ALA A 73 -2.48 -0.54 -3.24
N TYR A 74 -2.97 -1.55 -2.51
CA TYR A 74 -4.23 -2.22 -2.83
C TYR A 74 -5.31 -2.08 -1.75
N ALA A 75 -4.99 -1.58 -0.55
CA ALA A 75 -6.00 -1.37 0.46
C ALA A 75 -6.89 -0.16 0.13
N SER A 76 -8.16 -0.23 0.54
CA SER A 76 -9.09 0.89 0.48
C SER A 76 -8.50 2.14 1.18
N PRO A 77 -8.79 3.38 0.72
CA PRO A 77 -8.17 4.63 1.20
C PRO A 77 -8.16 4.86 2.71
N LEU A 78 -8.97 4.12 3.46
CA LEU A 78 -9.12 4.22 4.92
C LEU A 78 -8.22 3.25 5.71
N TRP A 79 -7.49 2.35 5.04
CA TRP A 79 -6.63 1.37 5.73
C TRP A 79 -5.18 1.83 5.92
N ASN A 80 -4.79 2.92 5.26
CA ASN A 80 -3.48 3.56 5.43
C ASN A 80 -3.45 4.32 6.75
N SER A 81 -3.29 3.60 7.87
CA SER A 81 -2.92 4.26 9.12
C SER A 81 -1.55 4.96 8.92
N GLN A 82 -1.37 6.10 9.60
CA GLN A 82 -0.11 6.86 9.52
C GLN A 82 1.10 5.98 9.91
N SER A 83 0.90 5.02 10.82
CA SER A 83 1.96 4.09 11.26
C SER A 83 2.32 3.02 10.23
N LEU A 84 1.35 2.44 9.52
CA LEU A 84 1.64 1.46 8.45
C LEU A 84 2.33 2.14 7.27
N THR A 85 1.86 3.33 6.90
CA THR A 85 2.47 4.13 5.83
C THR A 85 3.90 4.52 6.18
N GLN A 86 4.15 4.94 7.42
CA GLN A 86 5.49 5.25 7.89
C GLN A 86 6.41 4.02 7.83
N ARG A 87 5.95 2.87 8.33
CA ARG A 87 6.73 1.61 8.30
C ARG A 87 7.08 1.20 6.87
N PHE A 88 6.13 1.30 5.95
CA PHE A 88 6.37 1.06 4.53
C PHE A 88 7.45 1.99 3.96
N VAL A 89 7.34 3.29 4.24
CA VAL A 89 8.32 4.29 3.78
C VAL A 89 9.71 4.01 4.34
N GLU A 90 9.81 3.60 5.61
CA GLU A 90 11.08 3.20 6.23
C GLU A 90 11.70 1.96 5.55
N HIS A 91 10.90 0.92 5.28
CA HIS A 91 11.36 -0.26 4.54
C HIS A 91 11.86 0.11 3.14
N LEU A 92 11.09 0.88 2.39
CA LEU A 92 11.45 1.29 1.03
C LEU A 92 12.70 2.18 1.00
N LEU A 93 12.86 3.07 1.99
CA LEU A 93 14.06 3.91 2.12
C LEU A 93 15.30 3.05 2.38
N ASN A 94 15.21 2.08 3.28
CA ASN A 94 16.31 1.17 3.60
C ASN A 94 16.73 0.34 2.39
N ASP A 95 15.77 -0.25 1.67
CA ASP A 95 16.07 -1.05 0.48
C ASP A 95 16.69 -0.22 -0.64
N TRP A 96 16.25 1.03 -0.81
CA TRP A 96 16.90 1.97 -1.74
C TRP A 96 18.33 2.34 -1.33
N ILE A 97 18.59 2.55 -0.04
CA ILE A 97 19.96 2.80 0.46
C ILE A 97 20.85 1.59 0.20
N VAL A 98 20.35 0.38 0.44
CA VAL A 98 21.08 -0.86 0.18
C VAL A 98 21.37 -1.03 -1.31
N GLU A 99 20.41 -0.75 -2.20
CA GLU A 99 20.61 -0.78 -3.65
C GLU A 99 21.68 0.23 -4.10
N CYS A 100 21.65 1.44 -3.55
CA CYS A 100 22.70 2.44 -3.81
C CYS A 100 24.09 1.94 -3.36
N ALA A 101 24.17 1.24 -2.22
CA ALA A 101 25.42 0.67 -1.74
C ALA A 101 25.92 -0.46 -2.67
N PHE A 102 25.02 -1.34 -3.15
CA PHE A 102 25.37 -2.41 -4.08
C PHE A 102 25.84 -1.89 -5.44
N THR A 103 25.30 -0.77 -5.90
CA THR A 103 25.70 -0.11 -7.15
C THR A 103 26.91 0.82 -7.00
N GLY A 104 27.50 0.89 -5.80
CA GLY A 104 28.69 1.70 -5.51
C GLY A 104 28.43 3.21 -5.41
N VAL A 105 27.18 3.62 -5.26
CA VAL A 105 26.77 5.02 -5.15
C VAL A 105 26.88 5.50 -3.70
N ALA A 106 27.81 6.42 -3.45
CA ALA A 106 27.96 7.04 -2.14
C ALA A 106 26.86 8.09 -1.88
N LEU A 107 26.00 7.84 -0.88
CA LEU A 107 24.92 8.74 -0.51
C LEU A 107 25.33 9.72 0.60
N GLN A 108 25.08 11.01 0.36
CA GLN A 108 25.19 12.03 1.40
C GLN A 108 23.91 12.07 2.24
N ALA A 109 24.01 12.30 3.55
CA ALA A 109 22.84 12.34 4.44
C ALA A 109 21.75 13.33 4.00
N LYS A 110 22.14 14.47 3.42
CA LYS A 110 21.19 15.45 2.87
C LYS A 110 20.42 14.94 1.63
N VAL A 111 21.01 14.04 0.86
CA VAL A 111 20.34 13.41 -0.29
C VAL A 111 19.32 12.42 0.21
N VAL A 112 19.69 11.58 1.18
CA VAL A 112 18.77 10.62 1.82
C VAL A 112 17.51 11.32 2.34
N LYS A 113 17.65 12.40 3.13
CA LYS A 113 16.50 13.16 3.65
C LYS A 113 15.60 13.75 2.56
N ARG A 114 16.19 14.20 1.44
CA ARG A 114 15.42 14.72 0.30
C ARG A 114 14.64 13.63 -0.42
N ILE A 115 15.25 12.46 -0.58
CA ILE A 115 14.61 11.29 -1.19
C ILE A 115 13.50 10.76 -0.30
N GLU A 116 13.74 10.66 1.02
CA GLU A 116 12.74 10.31 2.02
C GLU A 116 11.50 11.22 1.93
N ALA A 117 11.69 12.53 1.72
CA ALA A 117 10.58 13.48 1.61
C ALA A 117 9.68 13.26 0.38
N ILE A 118 10.22 12.76 -0.73
CA ILE A 118 9.45 12.51 -1.96
C ILE A 118 9.00 11.05 -2.10
N LEU A 119 9.51 10.15 -1.27
CA LEU A 119 9.23 8.71 -1.32
C LEU A 119 7.73 8.38 -1.34
N PRO A 120 6.88 9.00 -0.47
CA PRO A 120 5.45 8.70 -0.46
C PRO A 120 4.76 9.09 -1.77
N LEU A 121 5.21 10.18 -2.41
CA LEU A 121 4.64 10.64 -3.67
C LEU A 121 5.04 9.71 -4.83
N ILE A 122 6.28 9.22 -4.84
CA ILE A 122 6.74 8.23 -5.82
C ILE A 122 5.95 6.93 -5.67
N ALA A 123 5.85 6.40 -4.45
CA ALA A 123 5.15 5.14 -4.19
C ALA A 123 3.64 5.26 -4.47
N GLY A 124 3.00 6.35 -4.05
CA GLY A 124 1.59 6.61 -4.31
C GLY A 124 1.31 6.78 -5.81
N GLY A 125 2.17 7.51 -6.52
CA GLY A 125 2.09 7.64 -7.97
C GLY A 125 2.22 6.29 -8.67
N PHE A 126 3.17 5.45 -8.24
CA PHE A 126 3.35 4.11 -8.80
C PHE A 126 2.16 3.18 -8.52
N ALA A 127 1.60 3.21 -7.31
CA ALA A 127 0.40 2.43 -6.98
C ALA A 127 -0.79 2.79 -7.88
N LEU A 128 -1.01 4.10 -8.12
CA LEU A 128 -2.05 4.57 -9.03
C LEU A 128 -1.81 4.11 -10.48
N GLU A 129 -0.56 4.10 -10.93
CA GLU A 129 -0.19 3.57 -12.26
C GLU A 129 -0.50 2.09 -12.40
N GLN A 130 -0.30 1.28 -11.35
CA GLN A 130 -0.68 -0.13 -11.37
C GLN A 130 -2.19 -0.34 -11.44
N MET A 131 -2.97 0.54 -10.80
CA MET A 131 -4.44 0.45 -10.83
C MET A 131 -5.05 0.95 -12.15
N ALA A 132 -4.54 2.05 -12.70
CA ALA A 132 -5.12 2.74 -13.85
C ALA A 132 -4.45 2.39 -15.19
N GLY A 133 -3.28 1.74 -15.16
CA GLY A 133 -2.41 1.55 -16.30
C GLY A 133 -1.43 2.71 -16.50
N ALA A 134 -0.29 2.42 -17.13
CA ALA A 134 0.73 3.39 -17.47
C ALA A 134 0.25 4.36 -18.57
N ASP A 135 0.43 5.67 -18.35
CA ASP A 135 0.12 6.71 -19.33
C ASP A 135 1.36 7.03 -20.20
N VAL A 136 1.14 7.26 -21.50
CA VAL A 136 2.19 7.56 -22.48
C VAL A 136 1.78 8.81 -23.26
N GLN A 137 2.66 9.80 -23.28
CA GLN A 137 2.49 11.02 -24.06
C GLN A 137 3.31 10.94 -25.34
N LEU A 138 2.68 11.24 -26.48
CA LEU A 138 3.39 11.41 -27.74
C LEU A 138 4.03 12.80 -27.78
N VAL A 139 5.36 12.86 -27.77
CA VAL A 139 6.14 14.09 -27.98
C VAL A 139 7.00 13.89 -29.21
N ALA A 140 6.87 14.77 -30.21
CA ALA A 140 7.61 14.68 -31.46
C ALA A 140 7.50 13.33 -32.21
N GLY A 141 6.39 12.60 -32.03
CA GLY A 141 6.16 11.29 -32.63
C GLY A 141 6.73 10.11 -31.84
N GLU A 142 7.44 10.36 -30.74
CA GLU A 142 7.94 9.34 -29.82
C GLU A 142 7.03 9.23 -28.59
N GLY A 143 6.77 7.99 -28.15
CA GLY A 143 6.01 7.73 -26.94
C GLY A 143 6.89 7.90 -25.71
N HIS A 144 6.62 8.94 -24.92
CA HIS A 144 7.28 9.18 -23.64
C HIS A 144 6.39 8.75 -22.48
N TYR A 145 6.98 7.99 -21.56
CA TYR A 145 6.32 7.61 -20.33
C TYR A 145 5.95 8.85 -19.50
N LYS A 146 4.71 8.88 -18.99
CA LYS A 146 4.22 9.99 -18.17
C LYS A 146 3.85 9.51 -16.76
N PRO A 147 4.72 9.73 -15.77
CA PRO A 147 4.43 9.32 -14.40
C PRO A 147 3.26 10.12 -13.79
N VAL A 148 2.46 9.46 -12.96
CA VAL A 148 1.37 10.09 -12.19
C VAL A 148 1.94 11.10 -11.19
N ALA A 149 3.05 10.75 -10.54
CA ALA A 149 3.85 11.68 -9.75
C ALA A 149 4.60 12.66 -10.66
N SER A 150 3.97 13.79 -10.98
CA SER A 150 4.57 14.78 -11.89
C SER A 150 5.87 15.36 -11.34
N ARG A 151 6.80 15.70 -12.24
CA ARG A 151 8.04 16.43 -11.90
C ARG A 151 7.76 17.70 -11.08
N THR A 152 6.70 18.43 -11.40
CA THR A 152 6.31 19.64 -10.67
C THR A 152 5.95 19.33 -9.22
N ALA A 153 5.15 18.28 -8.99
CA ALA A 153 4.76 17.88 -7.63
C ALA A 153 5.98 17.44 -6.81
N LEU A 154 6.88 16.64 -7.39
CA LEU A 154 8.13 16.23 -6.72
C LEU A 154 9.02 17.43 -6.36
N ILE A 155 9.14 18.41 -7.27
CA ILE A 155 9.90 19.63 -7.01
C ILE A 155 9.26 20.44 -5.87
N ASP A 156 7.94 20.58 -5.89
CA ASP A 156 7.23 21.35 -4.86
C ASP A 156 7.39 20.68 -3.47
N THR A 157 7.30 19.35 -3.38
CA THR A 157 7.58 18.61 -2.14
C THR A 157 9.03 18.80 -1.66
N LEU A 158 10.02 18.78 -2.55
CA LEU A 158 11.42 19.05 -2.21
C LEU A 158 11.65 20.48 -1.71
N VAL A 159 10.97 21.45 -2.32
CA VAL A 159 11.02 22.85 -1.90
C VAL A 159 10.41 23.00 -0.50
N ASP A 160 9.26 22.38 -0.24
CA ASP A 160 8.61 22.41 1.07
C ASP A 160 9.48 21.76 2.14
N HIS A 161 10.08 20.60 1.86
CA HIS A 161 11.06 19.96 2.75
C HIS A 161 12.22 20.91 3.09
N ASP A 162 12.81 21.57 2.09
CA ASP A 162 13.91 22.51 2.33
C ASP A 162 13.46 23.75 3.12
N CYS A 163 12.24 24.24 2.92
CA CYS A 163 11.69 25.36 3.70
C CYS A 163 11.59 24.98 5.18
N VAL A 164 11.09 23.78 5.48
CA VAL A 164 10.98 23.25 6.85
C VAL A 164 12.38 23.04 7.44
N ALA A 165 13.28 22.36 6.71
CA ALA A 165 14.61 22.03 7.19
C ALA A 165 15.48 23.26 7.49
N ASN A 166 15.31 24.34 6.73
CA ASN A 166 16.03 25.60 6.94
C ASN A 166 15.25 26.62 7.76
N GLN A 167 14.02 26.30 8.18
CA GLN A 167 13.11 27.21 8.89
C GLN A 167 12.87 28.54 8.15
N VAL A 168 12.84 28.49 6.81
CA VAL A 168 12.62 29.66 5.95
C VAL A 168 11.34 29.48 5.16
N ASN A 169 10.30 30.24 5.50
CA ASN A 169 9.04 30.28 4.76
C ASN A 169 8.87 31.62 4.03
N SER A 170 9.75 31.90 3.08
CA SER A 170 9.65 33.09 2.22
C SER A 170 9.45 32.70 0.76
N GLU A 171 8.62 33.46 0.06
CA GLU A 171 8.36 33.25 -1.38
C GLU A 171 9.63 33.38 -2.23
N THR A 172 10.53 34.28 -1.85
CA THR A 172 11.83 34.44 -2.51
C THR A 172 12.68 33.16 -2.38
N TYR A 173 12.70 32.56 -1.19
CA TYR A 173 13.42 31.31 -0.96
C TYR A 173 12.81 30.15 -1.74
N LYS A 174 11.47 30.00 -1.69
CA LYS A 174 10.74 28.97 -2.45
C LYS A 174 11.02 29.07 -3.95
N LYS A 175 10.92 30.27 -4.53
CA LYS A 175 11.24 30.50 -5.95
C LYS A 175 12.69 30.13 -6.29
N LYS A 176 13.65 30.46 -5.42
CA LYS A 176 15.07 30.12 -5.61
C LYS A 176 15.28 28.60 -5.57
N ARG A 177 14.67 27.89 -4.60
CA ARG A 177 14.75 26.43 -4.50
C ARG A 177 14.05 25.74 -5.66
N LYS A 178 12.89 26.23 -6.09
CA LYS A 178 12.17 25.71 -7.26
C LYS A 178 13.03 25.79 -8.53
N ARG A 179 13.67 26.93 -8.78
CA ARG A 179 14.63 27.08 -9.90
C ARG A 179 15.82 26.13 -9.77
N TYR A 180 16.38 25.99 -8.58
CA TYR A 180 17.49 25.06 -8.32
C TYR A 180 17.10 23.62 -8.70
N TYR A 181 15.94 23.13 -8.25
CA TYR A 181 15.49 21.78 -8.56
C TYR A 181 15.08 21.61 -10.03
N GLN A 182 14.52 22.64 -10.65
CA GLN A 182 14.26 22.61 -12.10
C GLN A 182 15.56 22.40 -12.90
N SER A 183 16.64 23.11 -12.56
CA SER A 183 17.92 23.00 -13.28
C SER A 183 18.76 21.77 -12.91
N ASN A 184 18.52 21.14 -11.76
CA ASN A 184 19.34 20.03 -11.24
C ASN A 184 18.53 18.74 -11.04
N PHE A 185 17.37 18.62 -11.68
CA PHE A 185 16.48 17.48 -11.48
C PHE A 185 17.11 16.16 -11.95
N ASP A 186 17.99 16.23 -12.95
CA ASP A 186 18.69 15.07 -13.52
C ASP A 186 19.61 14.37 -12.50
N VAL A 187 19.95 15.03 -11.39
CA VAL A 187 20.67 14.41 -10.27
C VAL A 187 19.73 13.56 -9.40
N ILE A 188 18.44 13.92 -9.35
CA ILE A 188 17.42 13.25 -8.53
C ILE A 188 16.73 12.14 -9.32
N GLN A 189 16.55 12.33 -10.63
CA GLN A 189 15.86 11.38 -11.51
C GLN A 189 16.36 9.93 -11.38
N PRO A 190 17.68 9.63 -11.36
CA PRO A 190 18.15 8.25 -11.25
C PRO A 190 17.72 7.56 -9.95
N HIS A 191 17.62 8.31 -8.85
CA HIS A 191 17.14 7.78 -7.57
C HIS A 191 15.64 7.46 -7.63
N ILE A 192 14.86 8.31 -8.30
CA ILE A 192 13.43 8.06 -8.52
C ILE A 192 13.23 6.77 -9.34
N GLU A 193 13.99 6.59 -10.42
CA GLU A 193 13.90 5.38 -11.25
C GLU A 193 14.35 4.11 -10.50
N SER A 194 15.40 4.20 -9.69
CA SER A 194 15.84 3.10 -8.82
C SER A 194 14.73 2.70 -7.84
N ILE A 195 14.08 3.66 -7.18
CA ILE A 195 12.94 3.40 -6.28
C ILE A 195 11.78 2.76 -7.04
N ARG A 196 11.42 3.26 -8.23
CA ARG A 196 10.37 2.66 -9.07
C ARG A 196 10.70 1.22 -9.43
N THR A 197 11.97 0.91 -9.68
CA THR A 197 12.44 -0.45 -9.97
C THR A 197 12.26 -1.37 -8.76
N ILE A 198 12.60 -0.90 -7.55
CA ILE A 198 12.35 -1.64 -6.30
C ILE A 198 10.86 -1.91 -6.11
N LEU A 199 10.01 -0.88 -6.31
CA LEU A 199 8.56 -1.01 -6.21
C LEU A 199 7.97 -2.00 -7.22
N LEU A 200 8.48 -2.02 -8.45
CA LEU A 200 8.10 -3.03 -9.44
C LEU A 200 8.50 -4.44 -8.98
N GLY A 201 9.68 -4.58 -8.37
CA GLY A 201 10.12 -5.81 -7.72
C GLY A 201 9.16 -6.25 -6.62
N TYR A 202 8.79 -5.35 -5.71
CA TYR A 202 7.81 -5.61 -4.66
C TYR A 202 6.48 -6.07 -5.26
N ASP A 203 5.98 -5.35 -6.25
CA ASP A 203 4.68 -5.64 -6.83
C ASP A 203 4.64 -7.01 -7.50
N SER A 204 5.63 -7.32 -8.33
CA SER A 204 5.73 -8.61 -9.00
C SER A 204 5.85 -9.78 -8.02
N LEU A 205 6.62 -9.63 -6.94
CA LEU A 205 6.76 -10.64 -5.90
C LEU A 205 5.49 -10.78 -5.08
N CYS A 206 4.84 -9.68 -4.71
CA CYS A 206 3.55 -9.68 -4.02
C CYS A 206 2.50 -10.44 -4.82
N GLN A 207 2.32 -10.11 -6.11
CA GLN A 207 1.36 -10.79 -6.97
C GLN A 207 1.65 -12.29 -7.09
N LYS A 208 2.93 -12.68 -7.21
CA LYS A 208 3.35 -14.09 -7.27
C LYS A 208 3.05 -14.84 -5.97
N LEU A 209 3.45 -14.28 -4.82
CA LEU A 209 3.19 -14.88 -3.51
C LEU A 209 1.69 -14.95 -3.22
N PHE A 210 0.94 -13.94 -3.63
CA PHE A 210 -0.50 -13.89 -3.48
C PHE A 210 -1.20 -15.01 -4.24
N ARG A 211 -0.85 -15.23 -5.52
CA ARG A 211 -1.37 -16.35 -6.32
C ARG A 211 -1.11 -17.70 -5.65
N ILE A 212 0.13 -17.93 -5.21
CA ILE A 212 0.52 -19.17 -4.53
C ILE A 212 -0.27 -19.35 -3.23
N GLY A 213 -0.44 -18.29 -2.44
CA GLY A 213 -1.18 -18.32 -1.18
C GLY A 213 -2.67 -18.65 -1.39
N VAL A 214 -3.32 -17.99 -2.34
CA VAL A 214 -4.73 -18.25 -2.69
C VAL A 214 -4.92 -19.66 -3.24
N GLU A 215 -4.04 -20.13 -4.12
CA GLU A 215 -4.08 -21.49 -4.67
C GLU A 215 -3.95 -22.54 -3.56
N LYS A 216 -3.01 -22.37 -2.62
CA LYS A 216 -2.84 -23.26 -1.47
C LYS A 216 -4.06 -23.29 -0.55
N GLN A 217 -4.67 -22.13 -0.29
CA GLN A 217 -5.89 -22.05 0.51
C GLN A 217 -7.07 -22.73 -0.20
N ASN A 218 -7.20 -22.55 -1.52
CA ASN A 218 -8.24 -23.21 -2.31
C ASN A 218 -8.07 -24.73 -2.33
N LEU A 219 -6.83 -25.23 -2.45
CA LEU A 219 -6.52 -26.67 -2.37
C LEU A 219 -6.82 -27.23 -0.98
N SER A 220 -6.40 -26.54 0.09
CA SER A 220 -6.68 -26.95 1.48
C SER A 220 -8.19 -27.05 1.74
N ASN A 221 -8.98 -26.09 1.24
CA ASN A 221 -10.43 -26.11 1.38
C ASN A 221 -11.09 -27.23 0.54
N TYR A 222 -10.56 -27.52 -0.65
CA TYR A 222 -11.03 -28.63 -1.49
C TYR A 222 -10.84 -30.00 -0.80
N TYR A 223 -9.66 -30.25 -0.23
CA TYR A 223 -9.39 -31.50 0.49
C TYR A 223 -10.16 -31.61 1.82
N ALA A 224 -10.35 -30.50 2.53
CA ALA A 224 -11.20 -30.48 3.73
C ALA A 224 -12.66 -30.86 3.40
N ASN A 225 -13.20 -30.37 2.28
CA ASN A 225 -14.57 -30.70 1.87
C ASN A 225 -14.74 -32.15 1.38
N ILE A 226 -13.67 -32.80 0.90
CA ILE A 226 -13.69 -34.22 0.50
C ILE A 226 -13.62 -35.15 1.71
N GLN A 227 -12.98 -34.75 2.81
CA GLN A 227 -12.88 -35.58 4.02
C GLN A 227 -14.15 -35.57 4.89
N TYR A 228 -15.06 -34.61 4.67
CA TYR A 228 -16.28 -34.43 5.45
C TYR A 228 -17.58 -34.50 4.63
N GLY A 229 -17.53 -34.95 3.38
CA GLY A 229 -18.68 -35.24 2.51
C GLY A 229 -18.79 -36.71 2.19
#